data_AF-A0A651FIG3-F1
#
_entry.id   AF-A0A651FIG3-F1
#
_cell.length_a   1.000
_cell.length_b   1.000
_cell.length_c   1.000
_cell.angle_alpha   90.00
_cell.angle_beta   90.00
_cell.angle_gamma   90.00
#
_symmetry.space_group_name_H-M   'P 1'
#
loop_
_entity.id
_entity.type
_entity.pdbx_description
1 polymer ?
#
loop_
_entity_poly.entity_id
_entity_poly.type
_entity_poly.pdbx_seq_one_letter_code
_entity_poly.pdbx_strand_id
1 'polypeptide(L)'
;MDPRRILLTGLIDYAGLFPPARLDMATAVRNYGAYRSSPDSWMLARFISPVARLSEFERNAAPLLPRQPSDEPWPISAIVGEELDREIDGIFEFNRRHSEPENGLAVVDTIELRAGGPRDIDRAMGIIPEQLTPFFEVPPGDDIRGLITAMAGTGAHAKIRCGGVTHDLFPSSEFVANFIACCAAAEVPFKATAGLHHPVRSDHPLTYEPESPSGTMHGFLNVFLAAAMIRRANMTLPDAIELLEERDPAEFRFGDETISWKQYSLDAGRLASARESFAIAFGSCSFEEPVADLRSLRAI
;
A
#
# COMPACT_ATOMS: atom_id res chain seq x y z
N MET A 1 13.48 9.76 16.62
CA MET A 1 12.66 8.54 16.40
C MET A 1 13.41 7.71 15.37
N ASP A 2 13.56 6.39 15.58
CA ASP A 2 14.35 5.52 14.69
C ASP A 2 13.83 5.61 13.23
N PRO A 3 14.66 6.02 12.25
CA PRO A 3 14.28 6.09 10.85
C PRO A 3 13.69 4.80 10.28
N ARG A 4 14.13 3.62 10.75
CA ARG A 4 13.57 2.31 10.36
C ARG A 4 12.10 2.23 10.75
N ARG A 5 11.80 2.62 11.98
CA ARG A 5 10.45 2.60 12.53
C ARG A 5 9.55 3.58 11.78
N ILE A 6 10.06 4.77 11.45
CA ILE A 6 9.31 5.77 10.68
C ILE A 6 8.98 5.24 9.28
N LEU A 7 9.95 4.65 8.58
CA LEU A 7 9.75 4.13 7.24
C LEU A 7 8.69 3.02 7.20
N LEU A 8 8.74 2.11 8.18
CA LEU A 8 8.00 0.85 8.15
C LEU A 8 6.66 0.87 8.92
N THR A 9 6.40 1.89 9.76
CA THR A 9 5.13 1.97 10.51
C THR A 9 3.94 2.08 9.55
N GLY A 10 2.94 1.23 9.74
CA GLY A 10 1.72 1.18 8.92
C GLY A 10 1.98 1.01 7.43
N LEU A 11 3.08 0.35 7.05
CA LEU A 11 3.51 0.25 5.66
C LEU A 11 2.75 -0.84 4.89
N ILE A 12 2.29 -1.91 5.56
CA ILE A 12 1.77 -3.12 4.90
C ILE A 12 0.25 -3.20 5.01
N ASP A 13 -0.43 -2.93 3.90
CA ASP A 13 -1.82 -3.30 3.68
C ASP A 13 -1.91 -4.81 3.41
N TYR A 14 -2.62 -5.56 4.25
CA TYR A 14 -2.75 -7.00 4.13
C TYR A 14 -3.82 -7.40 3.12
N ALA A 15 -3.38 -8.01 2.02
CA ALA A 15 -4.16 -8.41 0.85
C ALA A 15 -4.20 -9.94 0.67
N GLY A 16 -4.35 -10.70 1.76
CA GLY A 16 -4.29 -12.17 1.74
C GLY A 16 -5.32 -12.86 0.83
N LEU A 17 -6.43 -12.19 0.52
CA LEU A 17 -7.47 -12.68 -0.41
C LEU A 17 -6.99 -12.73 -1.87
N PHE A 18 -5.91 -12.04 -2.20
CA PHE A 18 -5.46 -11.80 -3.57
C PHE A 18 -4.25 -12.68 -3.92
N PRO A 19 -3.97 -12.89 -5.22
CA PRO A 19 -2.80 -13.65 -5.64
C PRO A 19 -1.47 -13.05 -5.14
N PRO A 20 -0.42 -13.87 -4.96
CA PRO A 20 -0.41 -15.34 -5.14
C PRO A 20 -1.09 -16.15 -4.03
N ALA A 21 -1.32 -15.60 -2.83
CA ALA A 21 -1.85 -16.37 -1.69
C ALA A 21 -3.28 -16.89 -1.89
N ARG A 22 -4.19 -16.06 -2.42
CA ARG A 22 -5.60 -16.40 -2.70
C ARG A 22 -6.31 -17.10 -1.52
N LEU A 23 -6.07 -16.63 -0.30
CA LEU A 23 -6.68 -17.23 0.89
C LEU A 23 -8.21 -17.05 0.86
N ASP A 24 -8.92 -17.99 1.48
CA ASP A 24 -10.32 -17.78 1.81
C ASP A 24 -10.48 -16.67 2.87
N MET A 25 -11.69 -16.10 2.97
CA MET A 25 -11.96 -15.01 3.90
C MET A 25 -11.71 -15.40 5.35
N ALA A 26 -12.10 -16.62 5.73
CA ALA A 26 -11.95 -17.11 7.10
C ALA A 26 -10.47 -17.12 7.52
N THR A 27 -9.59 -17.57 6.63
CA THR A 27 -8.15 -17.67 6.85
C THR A 27 -7.50 -16.29 6.83
N ALA A 28 -7.83 -15.45 5.84
CA ALA A 28 -7.29 -14.09 5.78
C ALA A 28 -7.66 -13.26 7.03
N VAL A 29 -8.91 -13.35 7.49
CA VAL A 29 -9.38 -12.65 8.70
C VAL A 29 -8.69 -13.16 9.97
N ARG A 30 -8.53 -14.49 10.12
CA ARG A 30 -7.78 -15.07 11.26
C ARG A 30 -6.33 -14.60 11.27
N ASN A 31 -5.68 -14.61 10.11
CA ASN A 31 -4.29 -14.14 9.96
C ASN A 31 -4.18 -12.66 10.35
N TYR A 32 -5.05 -11.80 9.81
CA TYR A 32 -5.05 -10.38 10.14
C TYR A 32 -5.24 -10.11 11.64
N GLY A 33 -6.16 -10.82 12.30
CA GLY A 33 -6.36 -10.72 13.76
C GLY A 33 -5.13 -11.18 14.56
N ALA A 34 -4.46 -12.24 14.12
CA ALA A 34 -3.21 -12.69 14.73
C ALA A 34 -2.08 -11.66 14.53
N TYR A 35 -1.96 -11.07 13.34
CA TYR A 35 -0.96 -10.05 13.03
C TYR A 35 -1.17 -8.77 13.83
N ARG A 36 -2.42 -8.32 14.01
CA ARG A 36 -2.74 -7.18 14.89
C ARG A 36 -2.36 -7.41 16.35
N SER A 37 -2.31 -8.66 16.79
CA SER A 37 -1.90 -9.05 18.15
C SER A 37 -0.41 -9.39 18.25
N SER A 38 0.34 -9.32 17.15
CA SER A 38 1.75 -9.69 17.09
C SER A 38 2.67 -8.53 17.50
N PRO A 39 3.93 -8.82 17.90
CA PRO A 39 4.94 -7.79 18.17
C PRO A 39 5.24 -6.88 16.97
N ASP A 40 4.97 -7.36 15.75
CA ASP A 40 5.25 -6.66 14.49
C ASP A 40 4.07 -5.83 13.98
N SER A 41 2.93 -5.85 14.70
CA SER A 41 1.68 -5.15 14.34
C SER A 41 1.85 -3.67 13.98
N TRP A 42 2.90 -3.02 14.47
CA TRP A 42 3.23 -1.64 14.13
C TRP A 42 3.52 -1.41 12.63
N MET A 43 3.87 -2.44 11.86
CA MET A 43 4.02 -2.38 10.40
C MET A 43 2.72 -2.65 9.64
N LEU A 44 1.72 -3.24 10.30
CA LEU A 44 0.45 -3.65 9.70
C LEU A 44 -0.48 -2.43 9.59
N ALA A 45 -1.03 -2.23 8.41
CA ALA A 45 -2.04 -1.21 8.14
C ALA A 45 -3.41 -1.87 7.96
N ARG A 46 -3.98 -1.82 6.76
CA ARG A 46 -5.38 -2.19 6.52
C ARG A 46 -5.56 -3.62 6.07
N PHE A 47 -6.75 -4.17 6.30
CA PHE A 47 -7.21 -5.36 5.58
C PHE A 47 -7.77 -4.94 4.22
N ILE A 48 -7.31 -5.53 3.12
CA ILE A 48 -7.87 -5.27 1.79
C ILE A 48 -9.02 -6.24 1.50
N SER A 49 -10.20 -5.71 1.17
CA SER A 49 -11.37 -6.52 0.84
C SER A 49 -12.20 -5.90 -0.29
N PRO A 50 -12.77 -6.67 -1.23
CA PRO A 50 -13.79 -6.14 -2.14
C PRO A 50 -15.05 -5.72 -1.37
N VAL A 51 -15.71 -4.63 -1.78
CA VAL A 51 -16.99 -4.20 -1.18
C VAL A 51 -18.03 -5.32 -1.23
N ALA A 52 -18.12 -6.00 -2.38
CA ALA A 52 -19.00 -7.15 -2.59
C ALA A 52 -18.78 -8.32 -1.61
N ARG A 53 -17.65 -8.36 -0.89
CA ARG A 53 -17.31 -9.40 0.10
C ARG A 53 -17.35 -8.91 1.55
N LEU A 54 -17.77 -7.66 1.83
CA LEU A 54 -17.84 -7.14 3.19
C LEU A 54 -18.75 -7.98 4.09
N SER A 55 -19.90 -8.46 3.61
CA SER A 55 -20.75 -9.35 4.42
C SER A 55 -20.12 -10.72 4.70
N GLU A 56 -19.23 -11.20 3.82
CA GLU A 56 -18.42 -12.40 4.09
C GLU A 56 -17.35 -12.11 5.15
N PHE A 57 -16.70 -10.94 5.07
CA PHE A 57 -15.79 -10.46 6.10
C PHE A 57 -16.50 -10.37 7.46
N GLU A 58 -17.67 -9.73 7.55
CA GLU A 58 -18.44 -9.57 8.79
C GLU A 58 -18.69 -10.92 9.49
N ARG A 59 -19.16 -11.93 8.74
CA ARG A 59 -19.44 -13.26 9.28
C ARG A 59 -18.20 -13.95 9.85
N ASN A 60 -17.05 -13.78 9.19
CA ASN A 60 -15.80 -14.43 9.60
C ASN A 60 -15.06 -13.63 10.69
N ALA A 61 -15.19 -12.31 10.71
CA ALA A 61 -14.49 -11.40 11.62
C ALA A 61 -15.25 -11.17 12.93
N ALA A 62 -16.58 -11.36 12.95
CA ALA A 62 -17.41 -11.18 14.14
C ALA A 62 -16.86 -11.71 15.49
N PRO A 63 -16.21 -12.90 15.57
CA PRO A 63 -15.63 -13.38 16.83
C PRO A 63 -14.27 -12.76 17.19
N LEU A 64 -13.62 -12.07 16.26
CA LEU A 64 -12.27 -11.51 16.39
C LEU A 64 -12.25 -9.98 16.46
N LEU A 65 -13.31 -9.32 16.00
CA LEU A 65 -13.40 -7.87 16.02
C LEU A 65 -13.33 -7.32 17.46
N PRO A 66 -12.65 -6.18 17.67
CA PRO A 66 -12.60 -5.50 18.96
C PRO A 66 -14.00 -5.06 19.39
N ARG A 67 -14.26 -4.97 20.70
CA ARG A 67 -15.60 -4.73 21.24
C ARG A 67 -15.62 -3.79 22.45
N GLN A 68 -14.47 -3.30 22.88
CA GLN A 68 -14.44 -2.25 23.89
C GLN A 68 -14.49 -0.88 23.19
N PRO A 69 -15.21 0.12 23.73
CA PRO A 69 -15.22 1.46 23.17
C PRO A 69 -13.84 2.12 23.04
N SER A 70 -12.85 1.66 23.83
CA SER A 70 -11.46 2.11 23.77
C SER A 70 -10.60 1.38 22.75
N ASP A 71 -11.10 0.30 22.15
CA ASP A 71 -10.35 -0.48 21.16
C ASP A 71 -10.30 0.27 19.83
N GLU A 72 -9.19 0.11 19.11
CA GLU A 72 -9.09 0.61 17.74
C GLU A 72 -9.88 -0.29 16.79
N PRO A 73 -10.78 0.25 15.95
CA PRO A 73 -11.50 -0.54 14.95
C PRO A 73 -10.51 -1.17 13.96
N TRP A 74 -10.84 -2.33 13.42
CA TRP A 74 -10.06 -2.89 12.30
C TRP A 74 -10.23 -2.01 11.05
N PRO A 75 -9.14 -1.42 10.53
CA PRO A 75 -9.22 -0.56 9.36
C PRO A 75 -9.21 -1.39 8.07
N ILE A 76 -10.07 -1.02 7.13
CA ILE A 76 -10.30 -1.73 5.88
C ILE A 76 -10.12 -0.78 4.70
N SER A 77 -9.37 -1.21 3.69
CA SER A 77 -9.35 -0.57 2.38
C SER A 77 -10.20 -1.40 1.42
N ALA A 78 -11.31 -0.83 0.96
CA ALA A 78 -12.31 -1.56 0.20
C ALA A 78 -12.10 -1.37 -1.31
N ILE A 79 -12.02 -2.47 -2.06
CA ILE A 79 -11.97 -2.40 -3.53
C ILE A 79 -13.40 -2.27 -4.05
N VAL A 80 -13.66 -1.16 -4.73
CA VAL A 80 -14.95 -0.85 -5.33
C VAL A 80 -15.03 -1.47 -6.73
N GLY A 81 -16.18 -2.04 -7.06
CA GLY A 81 -16.51 -2.58 -8.37
C GLY A 81 -17.06 -1.51 -9.30
N GLU A 82 -18.11 -1.87 -10.06
CA GLU A 82 -18.68 -1.03 -11.11
C GLU A 82 -19.81 -0.11 -10.62
N GLU A 83 -20.50 -0.47 -9.54
CA GLU A 83 -21.66 0.25 -9.01
C GLU A 83 -21.25 1.23 -7.89
N LEU A 84 -20.37 2.20 -8.21
CA LEU A 84 -19.75 3.11 -7.21
C LEU A 84 -20.75 3.70 -6.20
N ASP A 85 -21.82 4.34 -6.67
CA ASP A 85 -22.81 5.01 -5.82
C ASP A 85 -23.44 4.04 -4.79
N ARG A 86 -23.87 2.87 -5.27
CA ARG A 86 -24.47 1.82 -4.45
C ARG A 86 -23.47 1.18 -3.48
N GLU A 87 -22.23 0.99 -3.92
CA GLU A 87 -21.18 0.42 -3.09
C GLU A 87 -20.74 1.38 -1.98
N ILE A 88 -20.78 2.70 -2.24
CA ILE A 88 -20.57 3.73 -1.22
C ILE A 88 -21.68 3.67 -0.16
N ASP A 89 -22.95 3.59 -0.55
CA ASP A 89 -24.06 3.39 0.40
C ASP A 89 -23.84 2.15 1.28
N GLY A 90 -23.44 1.03 0.67
CA GLY A 90 -23.10 -0.20 1.39
C GLY A 90 -21.95 -0.03 2.39
N ILE A 91 -20.93 0.75 2.04
CA ILE A 91 -19.81 1.10 2.93
C ILE A 91 -20.30 1.92 4.13
N PHE A 92 -21.16 2.92 3.91
CA PHE A 92 -21.70 3.73 5.01
C PHE A 92 -22.61 2.92 5.93
N GLU A 93 -23.42 2.01 5.38
CA GLU A 93 -24.20 1.06 6.18
C GLU A 93 -23.32 0.14 7.02
N PHE A 94 -22.23 -0.38 6.43
CA PHE A 94 -21.22 -1.17 7.15
C PHE A 94 -20.59 -0.36 8.28
N ASN A 95 -20.08 0.84 8.00
CA ASN A 95 -19.43 1.70 8.99
C ASN A 95 -20.37 2.08 10.14
N ARG A 96 -21.63 2.42 9.83
CA ARG A 96 -22.64 2.75 10.86
C ARG A 96 -22.97 1.56 11.75
N ARG A 97 -22.93 0.34 11.22
CA ARG A 97 -23.15 -0.87 12.03
C ARG A 97 -21.97 -1.12 12.96
N HIS A 98 -20.76 -0.97 12.44
CA HIS A 98 -19.51 -1.25 13.15
C HIS A 98 -18.97 -0.09 13.98
N SER A 99 -19.66 1.05 14.03
CA SER A 99 -19.42 2.08 15.05
C SER A 99 -19.92 1.65 16.44
N GLU A 100 -20.80 0.66 16.51
CA GLU A 100 -21.33 0.12 17.77
C GLU A 100 -20.50 -1.09 18.24
N PRO A 101 -19.91 -1.07 19.45
CA PRO A 101 -19.04 -2.15 19.92
C PRO A 101 -19.73 -3.53 20.00
N GLU A 102 -21.05 -3.56 20.16
CA GLU A 102 -21.86 -4.80 20.14
C GLU A 102 -21.82 -5.54 18.78
N ASN A 103 -21.49 -4.84 17.70
CA ASN A 103 -21.34 -5.42 16.36
C ASN A 103 -19.87 -5.75 16.01
N GLY A 104 -18.93 -5.43 16.92
CA GLY A 104 -17.50 -5.46 16.65
C GLY A 104 -17.04 -4.22 15.88
N LEU A 105 -15.88 -3.68 16.25
CA LEU A 105 -15.37 -2.42 15.71
C LEU A 105 -14.53 -2.66 14.45
N ALA A 106 -15.00 -2.12 13.34
CA ALA A 106 -14.35 -2.12 12.03
C ALA A 106 -14.75 -0.87 11.26
N VAL A 107 -13.89 -0.43 10.34
CA VAL A 107 -14.16 0.77 9.55
C VAL A 107 -13.55 0.65 8.16
N VAL A 108 -14.33 0.99 7.14
CA VAL A 108 -13.86 1.27 5.79
C VAL A 108 -13.72 2.78 5.67
N ASP A 109 -12.48 3.25 5.60
CA ASP A 109 -12.12 4.67 5.47
C ASP A 109 -11.27 4.92 4.21
N THR A 110 -10.90 3.86 3.51
CA THR A 110 -10.17 3.89 2.24
C THR A 110 -10.92 3.08 1.20
N ILE A 111 -10.98 3.59 -0.03
CA ILE A 111 -11.51 2.87 -1.18
C ILE A 111 -10.52 2.82 -2.32
N GLU A 112 -10.55 1.74 -3.09
CA GLU A 112 -9.68 1.55 -4.25
C GLU A 112 -10.51 1.36 -5.52
N LEU A 113 -10.16 2.12 -6.55
CA LEU A 113 -10.86 2.13 -7.83
C LEU A 113 -9.86 2.00 -8.99
N ARG A 114 -10.35 1.62 -10.17
CA ARG A 114 -9.60 1.78 -11.43
C ARG A 114 -9.95 3.12 -12.06
N ALA A 115 -8.94 3.84 -12.55
CA ALA A 115 -9.18 5.01 -13.39
C ALA A 115 -9.23 4.59 -14.87
N GLY A 116 -10.35 4.82 -15.55
CA GLY A 116 -10.44 4.67 -17.01
C GLY A 116 -9.95 5.91 -17.78
N GLY A 117 -9.68 7.01 -17.06
CA GLY A 117 -9.20 8.27 -17.61
C GLY A 117 -9.48 9.44 -16.64
N PRO A 118 -8.97 10.65 -16.95
CA PRO A 118 -9.21 11.86 -16.14
C PRO A 118 -10.69 12.13 -15.84
N ARG A 119 -11.57 11.96 -16.85
CA ARG A 119 -13.02 12.20 -16.69
C ARG A 119 -13.70 11.21 -15.74
N ASP A 120 -13.18 9.99 -15.64
CA ASP A 120 -13.73 8.99 -14.73
C ASP A 120 -13.35 9.30 -13.29
N ILE A 121 -12.15 9.84 -13.07
CA ILE A 121 -11.70 10.36 -11.77
C ILE A 121 -12.62 11.53 -11.36
N ASP A 122 -12.80 12.53 -12.23
CA ASP A 122 -13.66 13.68 -11.94
C ASP A 122 -15.09 13.27 -11.57
N ARG A 123 -15.67 12.31 -12.32
CA ARG A 123 -17.01 11.79 -12.04
C ARG A 123 -17.06 11.06 -10.70
N ALA A 124 -16.08 10.19 -10.42
CA ALA A 124 -16.03 9.44 -9.18
C ALA A 124 -15.88 10.37 -7.97
N MET A 125 -15.05 11.41 -8.06
CA MET A 125 -14.89 12.42 -7.00
C MET A 125 -16.15 13.24 -6.74
N GLY A 126 -17.05 13.37 -7.72
CA GLY A 126 -18.37 13.97 -7.50
C GLY A 126 -19.34 13.09 -6.70
N ILE A 127 -19.01 11.81 -6.49
CA ILE A 127 -19.83 10.83 -5.77
C ILE A 127 -19.19 10.49 -4.42
N ILE A 128 -17.86 10.35 -4.37
CA ILE A 128 -17.13 9.88 -3.20
C ILE A 128 -17.14 10.95 -2.09
N PRO A 129 -17.68 10.64 -0.89
CA PRO A 129 -17.69 11.58 0.23
C PRO A 129 -16.31 11.79 0.86
N GLU A 130 -16.09 12.95 1.49
CA GLU A 130 -14.82 13.35 2.12
C GLU A 130 -14.36 12.41 3.25
N GLN A 131 -15.27 11.61 3.83
CA GLN A 131 -14.95 10.61 4.86
C GLN A 131 -14.16 9.41 4.32
N LEU A 132 -14.13 9.21 3.00
CA LEU A 132 -13.42 8.12 2.36
C LEU A 132 -12.21 8.67 1.59
N THR A 133 -11.07 8.01 1.72
CA THR A 133 -9.87 8.33 0.94
C THR A 133 -9.82 7.44 -0.31
N PRO A 134 -10.00 7.98 -1.53
CA PRO A 134 -10.00 7.17 -2.74
C PRO A 134 -8.60 7.04 -3.34
N PHE A 135 -8.22 5.81 -3.67
CA PHE A 135 -6.99 5.45 -4.37
C PHE A 135 -7.32 4.95 -5.78
N PHE A 136 -6.93 5.71 -6.79
CA PHE A 136 -7.16 5.38 -8.19
C PHE A 136 -5.93 4.66 -8.80
N GLU A 137 -6.14 3.44 -9.29
CA GLU A 137 -5.10 2.68 -10.00
C GLU A 137 -4.72 3.38 -11.31
N VAL A 138 -3.43 3.68 -11.46
CA VAL A 138 -2.80 4.21 -12.67
C VAL A 138 -2.14 3.04 -13.41
N PRO A 139 -2.69 2.59 -14.55
CA PRO A 139 -2.16 1.46 -15.28
C PRO A 139 -0.80 1.75 -15.94
N PRO A 140 0.06 0.73 -16.12
CA PRO A 140 1.24 0.85 -16.97
C PRO A 140 0.86 1.20 -18.42
N GLY A 141 1.56 2.17 -19.02
CA GLY A 141 1.36 2.57 -20.43
C GLY A 141 0.33 3.66 -20.68
N ASP A 142 -0.42 4.09 -19.67
CA ASP A 142 -1.36 5.22 -19.76
C ASP A 142 -0.68 6.59 -19.60
N ASP A 143 -1.43 7.66 -19.87
CA ASP A 143 -1.02 9.04 -19.57
C ASP A 143 -0.97 9.29 -18.05
N ILE A 144 0.13 8.86 -17.44
CA ILE A 144 0.43 9.06 -16.00
C ILE A 144 0.21 10.52 -15.63
N ARG A 145 0.70 11.46 -16.45
CA ARG A 145 0.62 12.90 -16.14
C ARG A 145 -0.82 13.37 -16.12
N GLY A 146 -1.61 13.02 -17.14
CA GLY A 146 -3.03 13.37 -17.20
C GLY A 146 -3.84 12.80 -16.04
N LEU A 147 -3.63 11.52 -15.71
CA LEU A 147 -4.32 10.86 -14.60
C LEU A 147 -3.97 11.46 -13.24
N ILE A 148 -2.68 11.67 -12.97
CA ILE A 148 -2.22 12.27 -11.72
C ILE A 148 -2.69 13.73 -11.61
N THR A 149 -2.69 14.49 -12.72
CA THR A 149 -3.20 15.87 -12.72
C THR A 149 -4.68 15.94 -12.37
N ALA A 150 -5.49 14.96 -12.80
CA ALA A 150 -6.91 14.89 -12.45
C ALA A 150 -7.17 14.63 -10.96
N MET A 151 -6.19 14.05 -10.24
CA MET A 151 -6.28 13.80 -8.79
C MET A 151 -5.80 15.00 -7.96
N ALA A 152 -5.05 15.92 -8.55
CA ALA A 152 -4.42 17.02 -7.82
C ALA A 152 -5.47 17.94 -7.18
N GLY A 153 -5.36 18.14 -5.86
CA GLY A 153 -6.24 19.04 -5.09
C GLY A 153 -7.66 18.52 -4.84
N THR A 154 -8.00 17.29 -5.22
CA THR A 154 -9.35 16.71 -5.02
C THR A 154 -9.48 15.87 -3.74
N GLY A 155 -8.36 15.59 -3.06
CA GLY A 155 -8.30 14.61 -1.96
C GLY A 155 -8.08 13.16 -2.45
N ALA A 156 -8.09 12.93 -3.77
CA ALA A 156 -7.76 11.65 -4.35
C ALA A 156 -6.27 11.31 -4.22
N HIS A 157 -6.01 10.01 -4.13
CA HIS A 157 -4.68 9.43 -4.06
C HIS A 157 -4.45 8.54 -5.28
N ALA A 158 -3.18 8.40 -5.68
CA ALA A 158 -2.79 7.52 -6.76
C ALA A 158 -2.46 6.11 -6.25
N LYS A 159 -2.64 5.11 -7.10
CA LYS A 159 -2.26 3.74 -6.80
C LYS A 159 -1.48 3.15 -7.96
N ILE A 160 -0.33 2.55 -7.65
CA ILE A 160 0.49 1.85 -8.64
C ILE A 160 0.50 0.35 -8.36
N ARG A 161 0.46 -0.45 -9.43
CA ARG A 161 0.74 -1.88 -9.37
C ARG A 161 2.22 -2.11 -9.65
N CYS A 162 2.92 -2.81 -8.75
CA CYS A 162 4.36 -3.09 -8.88
C CYS A 162 4.67 -4.55 -9.26
N GLY A 163 3.66 -5.39 -9.45
CA GLY A 163 3.84 -6.76 -9.89
C GLY A 163 2.56 -7.59 -9.94
N GLY A 164 2.76 -8.89 -10.11
CA GLY A 164 1.70 -9.90 -10.15
C GLY A 164 2.26 -11.30 -10.39
N VAL A 165 1.44 -12.18 -10.95
CA VAL A 165 1.79 -13.60 -11.20
C VAL A 165 2.38 -13.85 -12.59
N THR A 166 2.54 -12.81 -13.40
CA THR A 166 3.12 -12.86 -14.76
C THR A 166 4.08 -11.68 -14.94
N HIS A 167 5.07 -11.86 -15.83
CA HIS A 167 6.14 -10.88 -16.04
C HIS A 167 5.65 -9.50 -16.52
N ASP A 168 4.59 -9.45 -17.33
CA ASP A 168 4.02 -8.23 -17.89
C ASP A 168 3.35 -7.32 -16.83
N LEU A 169 3.10 -7.84 -15.63
CA LEU A 169 2.54 -7.08 -14.53
C LEU A 169 3.58 -6.31 -13.71
N PHE A 170 4.87 -6.50 -13.98
CA PHE A 170 5.96 -5.80 -13.31
C PHE A 170 6.37 -4.58 -14.14
N PRO A 171 6.03 -3.34 -13.71
CA PRO A 171 6.46 -2.15 -14.43
C PRO A 171 7.98 -1.98 -14.37
N SER A 172 8.56 -1.31 -15.35
CA SER A 172 9.99 -0.98 -15.33
C SER A 172 10.33 0.03 -14.23
N SER A 173 11.60 0.10 -13.84
CA SER A 173 12.08 1.08 -12.86
C SER A 173 11.85 2.52 -13.33
N GLU A 174 11.95 2.79 -14.64
CA GLU A 174 11.63 4.08 -15.24
C GLU A 174 10.16 4.43 -15.10
N PHE A 175 9.25 3.47 -15.30
CA PHE A 175 7.82 3.72 -15.09
C PHE A 175 7.53 4.06 -13.63
N VAL A 176 8.06 3.28 -12.69
CA VAL A 176 7.88 3.52 -11.24
C VAL A 176 8.46 4.87 -10.84
N ALA A 177 9.68 5.21 -11.28
CA ALA A 177 10.31 6.50 -10.99
C ALA A 177 9.49 7.67 -11.55
N ASN A 178 9.01 7.56 -12.80
CA ASN A 178 8.18 8.59 -13.43
C ASN A 178 6.84 8.76 -12.70
N PHE A 179 6.20 7.66 -12.30
CA PHE A 179 4.97 7.69 -11.51
C PHE A 179 5.18 8.45 -10.20
N ILE A 180 6.22 8.10 -9.44
CA ILE A 180 6.54 8.75 -8.16
C ILE A 180 6.85 10.24 -8.38
N ALA A 181 7.63 10.58 -9.42
CA ALA A 181 7.96 11.97 -9.74
C ALA A 181 6.72 12.78 -10.13
N CYS A 182 5.79 12.21 -10.90
CA CYS A 182 4.52 12.87 -11.25
C CYS A 182 3.66 13.11 -10.01
N CYS A 183 3.53 12.10 -9.14
CA CYS A 183 2.82 12.22 -7.87
C CYS A 183 3.44 13.33 -7.00
N ALA A 184 4.77 13.35 -6.88
CA ALA A 184 5.49 14.33 -6.08
C ALA A 184 5.32 15.76 -6.60
N ALA A 185 5.30 15.94 -7.93
CA ALA A 185 5.13 17.24 -8.58
C ALA A 185 3.69 17.78 -8.47
N ALA A 186 2.69 16.89 -8.52
CA ALA A 186 1.27 17.24 -8.41
C ALA A 186 0.74 17.23 -6.96
N GLU A 187 1.61 16.90 -5.99
CA GLU A 187 1.25 16.75 -4.57
C GLU A 187 0.15 15.72 -4.32
N VAL A 188 0.11 14.68 -5.14
CA VAL A 188 -0.83 13.56 -5.01
C VAL A 188 -0.13 12.45 -4.23
N PRO A 189 -0.62 12.06 -3.04
CA PRO A 189 -0.06 10.93 -2.32
C PRO A 189 -0.41 9.62 -3.04
N PHE A 190 0.38 8.58 -2.79
CA PHE A 190 0.18 7.30 -3.45
C PHE A 190 0.35 6.10 -2.51
N LYS A 191 -0.21 4.97 -2.95
CA LYS A 191 0.12 3.65 -2.41
C LYS A 191 0.52 2.69 -3.52
N ALA A 192 1.28 1.67 -3.18
CA ALA A 192 1.67 0.61 -4.11
C ALA A 192 0.86 -0.66 -3.86
N THR A 193 0.80 -1.57 -4.82
CA THR A 193 0.10 -2.85 -4.68
C THR A 193 0.80 -3.94 -5.47
N ALA A 194 0.80 -5.16 -4.93
CA ALA A 194 1.36 -6.37 -5.53
C ALA A 194 2.87 -6.30 -5.84
N GLY A 195 3.55 -7.44 -5.77
CA GLY A 195 4.95 -7.56 -6.20
C GLY A 195 6.00 -6.92 -5.29
N LEU A 196 5.61 -6.38 -4.13
CA LEU A 196 6.52 -5.76 -3.15
C LEU A 196 6.69 -6.65 -1.91
N HIS A 197 7.05 -7.91 -2.12
CA HIS A 197 7.19 -8.90 -1.04
C HIS A 197 8.51 -8.78 -0.29
N HIS A 198 9.54 -8.28 -0.97
CA HIS A 198 10.91 -8.28 -0.50
C HIS A 198 11.40 -6.86 -0.24
N PRO A 199 12.25 -6.63 0.78
CA PRO A 199 12.73 -5.29 1.14
C PRO A 199 13.60 -4.68 0.04
N VAL A 200 14.46 -5.47 -0.58
CA VAL A 200 15.41 -5.02 -1.61
C VAL A 200 15.08 -5.72 -2.94
N ARG A 201 15.35 -5.07 -4.07
CA ARG A 201 15.12 -5.63 -5.41
C ARG A 201 15.89 -6.95 -5.58
N SER A 202 15.20 -7.97 -6.06
CA SER A 202 15.77 -9.31 -6.24
C SER A 202 14.90 -10.17 -7.17
N ASP A 203 15.44 -11.30 -7.60
CA ASP A 203 14.73 -12.26 -8.44
C ASP A 203 14.04 -13.31 -7.56
N HIS A 204 12.74 -13.50 -7.75
CA HIS A 204 11.92 -14.42 -6.96
C HIS A 204 10.89 -15.15 -7.83
N PRO A 205 10.43 -16.35 -7.41
CA PRO A 205 9.29 -17.01 -8.02
C PRO A 205 8.05 -16.11 -8.05
N LEU A 206 7.33 -16.07 -9.17
CA LEU A 206 6.14 -15.22 -9.35
C LEU A 206 4.91 -15.73 -8.60
N THR A 207 4.92 -17.01 -8.21
CA THR A 207 3.87 -17.67 -7.43
C THR A 207 4.50 -18.62 -6.42
N TYR A 208 3.69 -19.13 -5.48
CA TYR A 208 4.10 -20.15 -4.51
C TYR A 208 4.05 -21.58 -5.06
N GLU A 209 3.73 -21.75 -6.35
CA GLU A 209 3.67 -23.07 -6.98
C GLU A 209 5.08 -23.61 -7.26
N PRO A 210 5.29 -24.94 -7.17
CA PRO A 210 6.53 -25.55 -7.64
C PRO A 210 6.80 -25.19 -9.09
N GLU A 211 8.07 -24.95 -9.44
CA GLU A 211 8.51 -24.59 -10.82
C GLU A 211 7.93 -23.27 -11.36
N SER A 212 7.41 -22.40 -10.49
CA SER A 212 6.96 -21.07 -10.89
C SER A 212 8.08 -20.27 -11.59
N PRO A 213 7.80 -19.62 -12.73
CA PRO A 213 8.75 -18.71 -13.36
C PRO A 213 9.26 -17.68 -12.34
N SER A 214 10.54 -17.34 -12.42
CA SER A 214 11.11 -16.28 -11.58
C SER A 214 11.15 -14.97 -12.34
N GLY A 215 10.81 -13.87 -11.67
CA GLY A 215 10.91 -12.52 -12.19
C GLY A 215 11.62 -11.58 -11.21
N THR A 216 12.14 -10.47 -11.73
CA THR A 216 12.70 -9.42 -10.87
C THR A 216 11.59 -8.63 -10.23
N MET A 217 11.52 -8.66 -8.89
CA MET A 217 10.59 -7.88 -8.10
C MET A 217 11.26 -6.60 -7.61
N HIS A 218 10.50 -5.50 -7.54
CA HIS A 218 10.97 -4.28 -6.87
C HIS A 218 11.02 -4.51 -5.36
N GLY A 219 11.99 -3.91 -4.67
CA GLY A 219 12.03 -3.92 -3.22
C GLY A 219 11.16 -2.80 -2.62
N PHE A 220 10.42 -3.07 -1.54
CA PHE A 220 9.65 -2.00 -0.89
C PHE A 220 10.55 -0.94 -0.25
N LEU A 221 11.76 -1.28 0.23
CA LEU A 221 12.72 -0.24 0.65
C LEU A 221 13.15 0.62 -0.53
N ASN A 222 13.38 0.02 -1.70
CA ASN A 222 13.70 0.77 -2.91
C ASN A 222 12.60 1.78 -3.24
N VAL A 223 11.34 1.32 -3.33
CA VAL A 223 10.20 2.17 -3.74
C VAL A 223 9.95 3.30 -2.74
N PHE A 224 9.88 2.99 -1.44
CA PHE A 224 9.51 4.00 -0.44
C PHE A 224 10.67 4.95 -0.11
N LEU A 225 11.92 4.50 -0.21
CA LEU A 225 13.07 5.40 -0.07
C LEU A 225 13.22 6.31 -1.30
N ALA A 226 13.05 5.79 -2.53
CA ALA A 226 13.01 6.63 -3.73
C ALA A 226 11.92 7.71 -3.62
N ALA A 227 10.72 7.34 -3.18
CA ALA A 227 9.63 8.29 -2.99
C ALA A 227 9.95 9.38 -1.95
N ALA A 228 10.50 8.99 -0.80
CA ALA A 228 10.90 9.96 0.22
C ALA A 228 12.00 10.90 -0.29
N MET A 229 12.99 10.37 -1.01
CA MET A 229 14.13 11.14 -1.54
C MET A 229 13.73 12.06 -2.69
N ILE A 230 12.84 11.63 -3.59
CA ILE A 230 12.24 12.49 -4.61
C ILE A 230 11.50 13.66 -3.93
N ARG A 231 10.70 13.38 -2.90
CA ARG A 231 9.86 14.41 -2.26
C ARG A 231 10.63 15.36 -1.35
N ARG A 232 11.71 14.89 -0.70
CA ARG A 232 12.35 15.63 0.41
C ARG A 232 13.87 15.83 0.29
N ALA A 233 14.51 15.23 -0.70
CA ALA A 233 15.96 15.33 -0.93
C ALA A 233 16.33 15.78 -2.36
N ASN A 234 15.36 16.27 -3.15
CA ASN A 234 15.57 16.70 -4.54
C ASN A 234 16.24 15.64 -5.41
N MET A 235 15.92 14.36 -5.17
CA MET A 235 16.47 13.26 -5.97
C MET A 235 16.07 13.40 -7.44
N THR A 236 17.06 13.25 -8.32
CA THR A 236 16.85 13.30 -9.76
C THR A 236 16.18 12.02 -10.27
N LEU A 237 15.50 12.09 -11.42
CA LEU A 237 14.86 10.93 -12.01
C LEU A 237 15.88 9.81 -12.34
N PRO A 238 17.08 10.08 -12.91
CA PRO A 238 18.10 9.04 -13.11
C PRO A 238 18.55 8.36 -11.81
N ASP A 239 18.77 9.13 -10.73
CA ASP A 239 19.18 8.56 -9.45
C ASP A 239 18.05 7.74 -8.80
N ALA A 240 16.80 8.15 -8.99
CA ALA A 240 15.66 7.38 -8.52
C ALA A 240 15.53 6.02 -9.24
N ILE A 241 15.78 5.99 -10.55
CA ILE A 241 15.84 4.74 -11.32
C ILE A 241 16.94 3.84 -10.77
N GLU A 242 18.13 4.39 -10.54
CA GLU A 242 19.26 3.63 -9.98
C GLU A 242 18.94 3.08 -8.58
N LEU A 243 18.29 3.86 -7.71
CA LEU A 243 17.85 3.39 -6.40
C LEU A 243 16.79 2.29 -6.53
N LEU A 244 15.85 2.40 -7.47
CA LEU A 244 14.86 1.35 -7.75
C LEU A 244 15.49 0.05 -8.29
N GLU A 245 16.68 0.16 -8.88
CA GLU A 245 17.48 -0.96 -9.40
C GLU A 245 18.46 -1.53 -8.38
N GLU A 246 18.65 -0.89 -7.23
CA GLU A 246 19.58 -1.32 -6.19
C GLU A 246 19.24 -2.71 -5.66
N ARG A 247 20.23 -3.61 -5.69
CA ARG A 247 20.12 -5.00 -5.24
C ARG A 247 20.95 -5.28 -3.98
N ASP A 248 21.89 -4.40 -3.63
CA ASP A 248 22.73 -4.57 -2.46
C ASP A 248 22.05 -3.96 -1.21
N PRO A 249 21.63 -4.78 -0.22
CA PRO A 249 21.06 -4.27 1.01
C PRO A 249 22.01 -3.36 1.81
N ALA A 250 23.34 -3.48 1.61
CA ALA A 250 24.32 -2.65 2.30
C ALA A 250 24.26 -1.16 1.89
N GLU A 251 23.69 -0.87 0.71
CA GLU A 251 23.52 0.51 0.24
C GLU A 251 22.37 1.25 0.96
N PHE A 252 21.46 0.52 1.60
CA PHE A 252 20.39 1.07 2.43
C PHE A 252 20.90 1.28 3.86
N ARG A 253 21.51 2.43 4.11
CA ARG A 253 22.17 2.74 5.37
C ARG A 253 21.22 3.39 6.36
N PHE A 254 20.84 2.64 7.39
CA PHE A 254 20.02 3.10 8.51
C PHE A 254 20.91 3.54 9.69
N GLY A 255 21.09 4.84 9.87
CA GLY A 255 21.72 5.43 11.04
C GLY A 255 20.70 5.71 12.16
N ASP A 256 21.18 6.24 13.28
CA ASP A 256 20.34 6.53 14.45
C ASP A 256 19.33 7.66 14.21
N GLU A 257 19.70 8.63 13.37
CA GLU A 257 18.88 9.83 13.08
C GLU A 257 18.52 9.99 11.60
N THR A 258 19.21 9.28 10.71
CA THR A 258 19.07 9.43 9.26
C THR A 258 18.99 8.10 8.53
N ILE A 259 18.25 8.07 7.43
CA ILE A 259 18.32 7.01 6.41
C ILE A 259 19.04 7.55 5.17
N SER A 260 19.93 6.77 4.58
CA SER A 260 20.73 7.21 3.43
C SER A 260 20.91 6.12 2.39
N TRP A 261 21.08 6.56 1.14
CA TRP A 261 21.47 5.76 -0.01
C TRP A 261 22.41 6.61 -0.86
N LYS A 262 23.63 6.11 -1.13
CA LYS A 262 24.73 6.88 -1.77
C LYS A 262 24.87 8.31 -1.21
N GLN A 263 24.70 9.34 -2.03
CA GLN A 263 24.79 10.76 -1.67
C GLN A 263 23.53 11.31 -0.99
N TYR A 264 22.42 10.57 -1.04
CA TYR A 264 21.14 11.02 -0.53
C TYR A 264 20.95 10.63 0.94
N SER A 265 20.44 11.57 1.74
CA SER A 265 20.18 11.35 3.16
C SER A 265 18.93 12.13 3.60
N LEU A 266 18.12 11.50 4.46
CA LEU A 266 16.96 12.11 5.09
C LEU A 266 17.06 11.94 6.60
N ASP A 267 16.83 13.04 7.32
CA ASP A 267 16.55 12.99 8.74
C ASP A 267 15.15 12.41 9.02
N ALA A 268 14.94 12.03 10.27
CA ALA A 268 13.68 11.47 10.77
C ALA A 268 12.46 12.35 10.45
N GLY A 269 12.57 13.68 10.53
CA GLY A 269 11.44 14.59 10.31
C GLY A 269 11.01 14.64 8.86
N ARG A 270 11.97 14.73 7.93
CA ARG A 270 11.71 14.69 6.49
C ARG A 270 11.16 13.32 6.06
N LEU A 271 11.70 12.24 6.62
CA LEU A 271 11.23 10.89 6.35
C LEU A 271 9.78 10.71 6.83
N ALA A 272 9.47 11.13 8.05
CA ALA A 272 8.12 11.06 8.62
C ALA A 272 7.14 11.84 7.75
N SER A 273 7.50 13.07 7.38
CA SER A 273 6.66 13.89 6.51
C SER A 273 6.42 13.28 5.12
N ALA A 274 7.38 12.54 4.55
CA ALA A 274 7.16 11.82 3.30
C ALA A 274 6.26 10.59 3.46
N ARG A 275 6.37 9.87 4.58
CA ARG A 275 5.58 8.67 4.87
C ARG A 275 4.13 8.97 5.27
N GLU A 276 3.91 10.03 6.02
CA GLU A 276 2.58 10.43 6.49
C GLU A 276 1.72 11.04 5.37
N SER A 277 2.33 11.78 4.44
CA SER A 277 1.57 12.61 3.50
C SER A 277 1.84 12.34 2.01
N PHE A 278 2.70 11.38 1.66
CA PHE A 278 3.08 11.17 0.26
C PHE A 278 3.14 9.70 -0.16
N ALA A 279 4.08 8.91 0.35
CA ALA A 279 4.11 7.48 0.09
C ALA A 279 3.44 6.80 1.27
N ILE A 280 2.26 6.19 1.09
CA ILE A 280 1.37 5.81 2.21
C ILE A 280 1.56 4.36 2.65
N ALA A 281 1.32 3.38 1.79
CA ALA A 281 1.41 1.96 2.12
C ALA A 281 1.62 1.11 0.87
N PHE A 282 1.84 -0.19 1.04
CA PHE A 282 1.73 -1.15 -0.05
C PHE A 282 0.89 -2.37 0.30
N GLY A 283 0.17 -2.89 -0.68
CA GLY A 283 -0.58 -4.14 -0.56
C GLY A 283 0.31 -5.38 -0.71
N SER A 284 0.27 -6.29 0.27
CA SER A 284 0.95 -7.59 0.24
C SER A 284 0.01 -8.74 0.61
N CYS A 285 0.06 -9.86 -0.13
CA CYS A 285 -0.72 -11.04 0.24
C CYS A 285 -0.14 -11.81 1.44
N SER A 286 1.06 -11.45 1.88
CA SER A 286 1.73 -11.99 3.07
C SER A 286 2.23 -10.86 3.96
N PHE A 287 1.94 -10.94 5.26
CA PHE A 287 2.54 -10.04 6.25
C PHE A 287 3.86 -10.60 6.78
N GLU A 288 3.94 -11.93 6.92
CA GLU A 288 5.11 -12.60 7.51
C GLU A 288 6.34 -12.54 6.60
N GLU A 289 6.16 -12.62 5.29
CA GLU A 289 7.26 -12.66 4.31
C GLU A 289 8.08 -11.34 4.31
N PRO A 290 7.47 -10.15 4.12
CA PRO A 290 8.20 -8.88 4.27
C PRO A 290 8.92 -8.73 5.62
N VAL A 291 8.27 -9.18 6.70
CA VAL A 291 8.82 -9.07 8.07
C VAL A 291 10.00 -10.02 8.29
N ALA A 292 9.91 -11.25 7.79
CA ALA A 292 10.99 -12.24 7.88
C ALA A 292 12.23 -11.79 7.10
N ASP A 293 12.03 -11.19 5.93
CA ASP A 293 13.13 -10.67 5.11
C ASP A 293 13.79 -9.46 5.77
N LEU A 294 13.02 -8.54 6.34
CA LEU A 294 13.59 -7.40 7.10
C LEU A 294 14.46 -7.87 8.27
N ARG A 295 14.03 -8.89 9.01
CA ARG A 295 14.84 -9.51 10.08
C ARG A 295 16.12 -10.12 9.55
N SER A 296 16.04 -10.81 8.42
CA SER A 296 17.19 -11.44 7.78
C SER A 296 18.24 -10.40 7.35
N LEU A 297 17.79 -9.21 6.96
CA LEU A 297 18.65 -8.06 6.66
C LEU A 297 19.09 -7.26 7.90
N ARG A 298 18.61 -7.59 9.10
CA ARG A 298 18.78 -6.79 10.33
C ARG A 298 18.28 -5.35 10.20
N ALA A 299 17.22 -5.17 9.40
CA ALA A 299 16.54 -3.90 9.20
C ALA A 299 15.44 -3.63 10.24
N ILE A 300 15.10 -4.64 11.07
CA ILE A 300 14.25 -4.58 12.27
C ILE A 300 14.74 -5.56 13.33
#